data_AF-A0A1M3LS92-F1
#
_entry.id   AF-A0A1M3LS92-F1
#
_cell.length_a   1.000
_cell.length_b   1.000
_cell.length_c   1.000
_cell.angle_alpha   90.00
_cell.angle_beta   90.00
_cell.angle_gamma   90.00
#
_symmetry.space_group_name_H-M   'P 1'
#
loop_
_entity.id
_entity.type
_entity.pdbx_description
1 polymer ?
#
loop_
_entity_poly.entity_id
_entity_poly.type
_entity_poly.pdbx_seq_one_letter_code
_entity_poly.pdbx_strand_id
1 'polypeptide(L)'
;MIPAKLQFTALRFWHAWLAGGFVVAWATADEDTYAMHQFAGYAVLAAIVLRLLVGLTAGKGSPWRLPRPRLAWTNKGRNPLFAWFAALLLGVIGLAALLGALADGATWLEDPHEAVSNLSLWVIGGHAAFIAFFFGGKRLLARLSQNLLPKEKTT
;
A
#
# COMPACT_ATOMS: atom_id res chain seq x y z
N MET A 1 -14.26 -23.48 5.40
CA MET A 1 -13.29 -22.65 4.63
C MET A 1 -13.94 -21.32 4.28
N ILE A 2 -13.26 -20.19 4.50
CA ILE A 2 -13.81 -18.87 4.14
C ILE A 2 -13.87 -18.74 2.60
N PRO A 3 -15.01 -18.34 2.01
CA PRO A 3 -15.12 -18.17 0.56
C PRO A 3 -14.08 -17.20 -0.01
N ALA A 4 -13.51 -17.52 -1.17
CA ALA A 4 -12.45 -16.70 -1.79
C ALA A 4 -12.89 -15.25 -2.03
N LYS A 5 -14.15 -15.04 -2.47
CA LYS A 5 -14.72 -13.70 -2.65
C LYS A 5 -14.66 -12.88 -1.35
N LEU A 6 -15.04 -13.48 -0.22
CA LEU A 6 -15.01 -12.80 1.07
C LEU A 6 -13.58 -12.45 1.49
N GLN A 7 -12.61 -13.34 1.24
CA GLN A 7 -11.20 -13.07 1.54
C GLN A 7 -10.68 -11.85 0.76
N PHE A 8 -11.02 -11.72 -0.53
CA PHE A 8 -10.64 -10.55 -1.34
C PHE A 8 -11.39 -9.28 -0.93
N THR A 9 -12.68 -9.37 -0.62
CA THR A 9 -13.45 -8.21 -0.12
C THR A 9 -12.83 -7.68 1.17
N ALA A 10 -12.51 -8.57 2.11
CA ALA A 10 -11.89 -8.17 3.37
C ALA A 10 -10.47 -7.59 3.16
N LEU A 11 -9.68 -8.08 2.20
CA LEU A 11 -8.39 -7.46 1.85
C LEU A 11 -8.56 -6.05 1.27
N ARG A 12 -9.57 -5.82 0.43
CA ARG A 12 -9.86 -4.49 -0.11
C ARG A 12 -10.31 -3.54 0.98
N PHE A 13 -11.14 -4.02 1.92
CA PHE A 13 -11.52 -3.25 3.08
C PHE A 13 -10.30 -2.88 3.93
N TRP A 14 -9.45 -3.85 4.25
CA TRP A 14 -8.20 -3.59 4.96
C TRP A 14 -7.31 -2.58 4.23
N HIS A 15 -7.18 -2.69 2.91
CA HIS A 15 -6.42 -1.76 2.11
C HIS A 15 -7.03 -0.34 2.16
N ALA A 16 -8.35 -0.22 2.07
CA ALA A 16 -9.04 1.05 2.16
C ALA A 16 -8.89 1.69 3.54
N TRP A 17 -8.96 0.89 4.61
CA TRP A 17 -8.66 1.35 5.97
C TRP A 17 -7.21 1.85 6.07
N LEU A 18 -6.22 1.04 5.68
CA LEU A 18 -4.81 1.44 5.76
C LEU A 18 -4.54 2.72 4.96
N ALA A 19 -5.00 2.78 3.71
CA ALA A 19 -4.77 3.92 2.84
C ALA A 19 -5.52 5.17 3.33
N GLY A 20 -6.79 5.04 3.73
CA GLY A 20 -7.58 6.15 4.25
C GLY A 20 -7.03 6.70 5.56
N GLY A 21 -6.69 5.81 6.50
CA GLY A 21 -6.07 6.19 7.77
C GLY A 21 -4.73 6.89 7.55
N PHE A 22 -3.89 6.40 6.63
CA PHE A 22 -2.62 7.04 6.31
C PHE A 22 -2.81 8.44 5.73
N VAL A 23 -3.75 8.62 4.78
CA VAL A 23 -4.03 9.92 4.18
C VAL A 23 -4.52 10.92 5.23
N VAL A 24 -5.43 10.49 6.12
CA VAL A 24 -5.91 11.36 7.20
C VAL A 24 -4.77 11.71 8.14
N ALA A 25 -3.96 10.75 8.57
CA ALA A 25 -2.82 11.00 9.44
C ALA A 25 -1.85 12.02 8.82
N TRP A 26 -1.48 11.84 7.55
CA TRP A 26 -0.59 12.77 6.86
C TRP A 26 -1.20 14.17 6.72
N ALA A 27 -2.48 14.26 6.34
CA ALA A 27 -3.14 15.55 6.09
C ALA A 27 -3.49 16.32 7.37
N THR A 28 -3.38 15.71 8.54
CA THR A 28 -3.76 16.32 9.83
C THR A 28 -2.59 16.48 10.80
N ALA A 29 -1.35 16.31 10.32
CA ALA A 29 -0.14 16.38 11.12
C ALA A 29 0.12 17.76 11.77
N ASP A 30 -0.59 18.80 11.34
CA ASP A 30 -0.52 20.14 11.91
C ASP A 30 -1.09 20.21 13.34
N GLU A 31 -0.64 21.21 14.11
CA GLU A 31 -0.96 21.35 15.53
C GLU A 31 -2.47 21.45 15.80
N ASP A 32 -3.20 22.19 14.95
CA ASP A 32 -4.65 22.40 15.08
C ASP A 32 -5.47 21.12 14.87
N THR A 33 -4.90 20.11 14.19
CA THR A 33 -5.58 18.85 13.87
C THR A 33 -4.88 17.63 14.47
N TYR A 34 -3.95 17.85 15.41
CA TYR A 34 -3.08 16.80 15.93
C TYR A 34 -3.83 15.59 16.53
N ALA A 35 -4.98 15.82 17.18
CA ALA A 35 -5.81 14.73 17.69
C ALA A 35 -6.30 13.78 16.58
N MET A 36 -6.60 14.31 15.39
CA MET A 36 -6.96 13.50 14.22
C MET A 36 -5.75 12.75 13.68
N HIS A 37 -4.57 13.39 13.64
CA HIS A 37 -3.32 12.74 13.24
C HIS A 37 -3.02 11.54 14.13
N GLN A 38 -3.06 11.74 15.44
CA GLN A 38 -2.76 10.71 16.42
C GLN A 38 -3.76 9.54 16.33
N PHE A 39 -5.07 9.83 16.29
CA PHE A 39 -6.08 8.80 16.12
C PHE A 39 -5.90 8.00 14.82
N ALA A 40 -5.67 8.69 13.70
CA ALA A 40 -5.48 8.06 12.41
C ALA A 40 -4.18 7.23 12.36
N GLY A 41 -3.11 7.72 13.01
CA GLY A 41 -1.85 7.00 13.19
C GLY A 41 -2.03 5.69 13.96
N TYR A 42 -2.77 5.71 15.06
CA TYR A 42 -3.13 4.50 15.80
C TYR A 42 -4.02 3.55 14.99
N ALA A 43 -4.95 4.07 14.18
CA ALA A 43 -5.76 3.25 13.30
C ALA A 43 -4.92 2.56 12.21
N VAL A 44 -3.90 3.24 11.66
CA VAL A 44 -2.92 2.66 10.73
C VAL A 44 -2.09 1.58 11.42
N LEU A 45 -1.57 1.85 12.63
CA LEU A 45 -0.81 0.88 13.39
C LEU A 45 -1.63 -0.39 13.68
N ALA A 46 -2.89 -0.23 14.10
CA ALA A 46 -3.81 -1.33 14.32
C ALA A 46 -4.05 -2.15 13.03
N ALA A 47 -4.22 -1.49 11.88
CA ALA A 47 -4.36 -2.15 10.60
C ALA A 47 -3.11 -2.97 10.22
N ILE A 48 -1.90 -2.45 10.51
CA ILE A 48 -0.63 -3.17 10.29
C ILE A 48 -0.54 -4.38 11.22
N VAL A 49 -0.77 -4.21 12.52
CA VAL A 49 -0.73 -5.32 13.50
C VAL A 49 -1.71 -6.42 13.09
N LEU A 50 -2.96 -6.07 12.77
CA LEU A 50 -3.96 -7.00 12.26
C LEU A 50 -3.45 -7.74 11.02
N ARG A 51 -2.84 -7.01 10.06
CA ARG A 51 -2.32 -7.61 8.83
C ARG A 51 -1.23 -8.64 9.09
N LEU A 52 -0.34 -8.35 10.03
CA LEU A 52 0.75 -9.23 10.42
C LEU A 52 0.20 -10.48 11.12
N LEU A 53 -0.67 -10.32 12.12
CA LEU A 53 -1.29 -11.43 12.85
C LEU A 53 -2.05 -12.39 11.93
N VAL A 54 -2.90 -11.85 11.06
CA VAL A 54 -3.67 -12.65 10.08
C VAL A 54 -2.73 -13.26 9.03
N GLY A 55 -1.74 -12.50 8.57
CA GLY A 55 -0.83 -12.97 7.52
C GLY A 55 0.14 -14.06 7.96
N LEU A 56 0.53 -14.08 9.24
CA LEU A 56 1.38 -15.11 9.84
C LEU A 56 0.63 -16.44 10.01
N THR A 57 -0.66 -16.37 10.31
CA THR A 57 -1.52 -17.56 10.52
C THR A 57 -2.20 -18.06 9.25
N ALA A 58 -2.19 -17.27 8.17
CA ALA A 58 -2.83 -17.63 6.91
C ALA A 58 -2.21 -18.88 6.22
N GLY A 59 -3.08 -19.83 5.89
CA GLY A 59 -2.75 -21.07 5.19
C GLY A 59 -2.10 -20.86 3.80
N LYS A 60 -1.47 -21.91 3.27
CA LYS A 60 -0.91 -21.89 1.90
C LYS A 60 -2.03 -21.59 0.90
N GLY A 61 -1.75 -20.72 -0.08
CA GLY A 61 -2.72 -20.32 -1.11
C GLY A 61 -3.73 -19.25 -0.68
N SER A 62 -3.79 -18.86 0.60
CA SER A 62 -4.62 -17.73 1.01
C SER A 62 -4.03 -16.40 0.49
N PRO A 63 -4.86 -15.49 -0.07
CA PRO A 63 -4.44 -14.14 -0.43
C PRO A 63 -4.04 -13.30 0.79
N TRP A 64 -4.40 -13.72 2.02
CA TRP A 64 -3.98 -13.07 3.26
C TRP A 64 -2.56 -13.40 3.68
N ARG A 65 -1.91 -14.39 3.07
CA ARG A 65 -0.55 -14.75 3.42
C ARG A 65 0.40 -13.57 3.22
N LEU A 66 1.38 -13.42 4.11
CA LEU A 66 2.38 -12.35 3.97
C LEU A 66 3.16 -12.48 2.65
N PRO A 67 3.57 -11.35 2.05
CA PRO A 67 4.39 -11.36 0.85
C PRO A 67 5.70 -12.09 1.15
N ARG A 68 6.12 -12.93 0.21
CA ARG A 68 7.39 -13.64 0.25
C ARG A 68 8.24 -13.16 -0.93
N PRO A 69 8.89 -12.00 -0.79
CA PRO A 69 9.74 -11.48 -1.85
C PRO A 69 10.82 -12.50 -2.19
N ARG A 70 10.92 -12.85 -3.47
CA ARG A 70 11.96 -13.71 -4.02
C ARG A 70 12.40 -13.09 -5.35
N LEU A 71 13.70 -12.98 -5.58
CA LEU A 71 14.26 -12.48 -6.85
C LEU A 71 14.21 -13.58 -7.93
N ALA A 72 13.00 -14.11 -8.19
CA ALA A 72 12.77 -15.13 -9.19
C ALA A 72 12.00 -14.53 -10.37
N TRP A 73 12.73 -13.87 -11.27
CA TRP A 73 12.21 -13.27 -12.50
C TRP A 73 11.77 -14.31 -13.54
N THR A 74 12.11 -15.58 -13.33
CA THR A 74 11.88 -16.71 -14.25
C THR A 74 10.47 -17.30 -14.17
N ASN A 75 9.65 -16.92 -13.18
CA ASN A 75 8.29 -17.43 -13.06
C ASN A 75 7.35 -16.71 -14.03
N LYS A 76 6.99 -17.38 -15.14
CA LYS A 76 5.98 -16.88 -16.09
C LYS A 76 4.70 -16.47 -15.35
N GLY A 77 4.30 -15.20 -15.49
CA GLY A 77 3.04 -14.67 -14.98
C GLY A 77 3.06 -14.05 -13.58
N ARG A 78 4.21 -13.99 -12.87
CA ARG A 78 4.31 -13.29 -11.58
C ARG A 78 5.51 -12.35 -11.55
N ASN A 79 5.26 -11.04 -11.62
CA ASN A 79 6.33 -10.05 -11.46
C ASN A 79 6.77 -10.02 -9.97
N PRO A 80 8.04 -10.32 -9.65
CA PRO A 80 8.53 -10.36 -8.26
C PRO A 80 8.41 -9.00 -7.55
N LEU A 81 8.36 -7.90 -8.30
CA LEU A 81 8.21 -6.54 -7.76
C LEU A 81 6.92 -6.37 -6.96
N PHE A 82 5.83 -7.09 -7.28
CA PHE A 82 4.60 -7.00 -6.49
C PHE A 82 4.80 -7.43 -5.03
N ALA A 83 5.54 -8.52 -4.82
CA ALA A 83 5.83 -9.02 -3.48
C ALA A 83 6.80 -8.10 -2.74
N TRP A 84 7.79 -7.53 -3.45
CA TRP A 84 8.72 -6.56 -2.90
C TRP A 84 8.03 -5.25 -2.50
N PHE A 85 7.19 -4.66 -3.35
CA PHE A 85 6.41 -3.47 -3.01
C PHE A 85 5.50 -3.72 -1.82
N ALA A 86 4.81 -4.86 -1.76
CA ALA A 86 3.96 -5.19 -0.63
C ALA A 86 4.78 -5.30 0.68
N ALA A 87 5.95 -5.93 0.64
CA ALA A 87 6.83 -6.03 1.82
C ALA A 87 7.39 -4.66 2.22
N LEU A 88 7.83 -3.85 1.25
CA LEU A 88 8.38 -2.51 1.48
C LEU A 88 7.34 -1.57 2.08
N LEU A 89 6.11 -1.54 1.54
CA LEU A 89 5.02 -0.73 2.07
C LEU A 89 4.64 -1.15 3.49
N LEU A 90 4.51 -2.45 3.75
CA LEU A 90 4.22 -2.95 5.09
C LEU A 90 5.33 -2.58 6.08
N GLY A 91 6.60 -2.66 5.67
CA GLY A 91 7.74 -2.29 6.50
C GLY A 91 7.79 -0.79 6.79
N VAL A 92 7.75 0.05 5.76
CA VAL A 92 7.93 1.51 5.89
C VAL A 92 6.72 2.16 6.56
N ILE A 93 5.49 1.83 6.15
CA ILE A 93 4.28 2.39 6.79
C ILE A 93 4.15 1.87 8.22
N GLY A 94 4.44 0.58 8.44
CA GLY A 94 4.44 0.00 9.78
C GLY A 94 5.46 0.63 10.70
N LEU A 95 6.67 0.91 10.21
CA LEU A 95 7.71 1.60 10.95
C LEU A 95 7.32 3.05 11.26
N ALA A 96 6.80 3.80 10.29
CA ALA A 96 6.32 5.16 10.52
C ALA A 96 5.26 5.21 11.63
N ALA A 97 4.24 4.35 11.54
CA ALA A 97 3.15 4.31 12.52
C ALA A 97 3.63 3.85 13.91
N LEU A 98 4.58 2.90 13.97
CA LEU A 98 5.18 2.46 15.22
C LEU A 98 6.01 3.57 15.88
N LEU A 99 6.88 4.24 15.12
CA LEU A 99 7.69 5.34 15.63
C LEU A 99 6.82 6.48 16.14
N GLY A 100 5.74 6.82 15.42
CA GLY A 100 4.78 7.85 15.86
C GLY A 100 4.10 7.48 17.18
N ALA A 101 3.64 6.23 17.32
CA ALA A 101 3.04 5.76 18.56
C ALA A 101 4.03 5.72 19.74
N LEU A 102 5.32 5.46 19.48
CA LEU A 102 6.34 5.46 20.52
C LEU A 102 6.82 6.88 20.88
N ALA A 103 6.71 7.84 19.95
CA ALA A 103 7.08 9.23 20.18
C ALA A 103 6.27 9.86 21.34
N ASP A 104 5.01 9.42 21.55
CA ASP A 104 4.17 9.82 22.69
C ASP A 104 4.86 9.63 24.05
N GLY A 105 5.77 8.65 24.18
CA GLY A 105 6.54 8.39 25.41
C GLY A 105 8.04 8.67 25.29
N ALA A 106 8.52 8.96 24.09
CA ALA A 106 9.94 9.08 23.77
C ALA A 106 10.15 10.09 22.64
N THR A 107 10.17 11.38 22.98
CA THR A 107 10.23 12.50 22.03
C THR A 107 11.42 12.46 21.05
N TRP A 108 12.53 11.81 21.40
CA TRP A 108 13.64 11.59 20.47
C TRP A 108 13.30 10.69 19.26
N LEU A 109 12.11 10.06 19.26
CA LEU A 109 11.56 9.32 18.13
C LEU A 109 10.74 10.19 17.17
N GLU A 110 10.51 11.48 17.47
CA GLU A 110 9.83 12.43 16.59
C GLU A 110 10.59 12.60 15.26
N ASP A 111 11.91 12.91 15.30
CA ASP A 111 12.69 13.08 14.07
C ASP A 111 12.76 11.78 13.24
N PRO A 112 13.01 10.58 13.82
CA PRO A 112 12.87 9.31 13.10
C PRO A 112 11.48 9.08 12.51
N HIS A 113 10.41 9.40 13.24
CA HIS A 113 9.04 9.29 12.74
C HIS A 113 8.84 10.18 11.51
N GLU A 114 9.27 11.44 11.58
CA GLU A 114 9.20 12.39 10.47
C GLU A 114 10.00 11.91 9.25
N ALA A 115 11.23 11.44 9.46
CA ALA A 115 12.07 10.94 8.38
C ALA A 115 11.44 9.73 7.67
N VAL A 116 10.91 8.77 8.44
CA VAL A 116 10.29 7.56 7.88
C VAL A 116 8.92 7.87 7.26
N SER A 117 8.14 8.80 7.82
CA SER A 117 6.85 9.22 7.26
C SER A 117 7.06 9.94 5.92
N ASN A 118 8.06 10.81 5.80
CA ASN A 118 8.45 11.43 4.53
C ASN A 118 8.91 10.41 3.49
N LEU A 119 9.73 9.43 3.87
CA LEU A 119 10.10 8.31 2.99
C LEU A 119 8.87 7.52 2.52
N SER A 120 7.90 7.31 3.40
CA SER A 120 6.69 6.53 3.09
C SER A 120 5.88 7.15 1.94
N LEU A 121 5.84 8.48 1.81
CA LEU A 121 5.18 9.18 0.72
C LEU A 121 5.77 8.79 -0.64
N TRP A 122 7.11 8.75 -0.73
CA TRP A 122 7.80 8.33 -1.96
C TRP A 122 7.53 6.87 -2.30
N VAL A 123 7.50 5.99 -1.30
CA VAL A 123 7.19 4.56 -1.50
C VAL A 123 5.74 4.38 -1.95
N ILE A 124 4.78 5.09 -1.35
CA ILE A 124 3.36 5.07 -1.73
C ILE A 124 3.17 5.63 -3.14
N GLY A 125 3.79 6.77 -3.46
CA GLY A 125 3.77 7.36 -4.79
C GLY A 125 4.34 6.42 -5.85
N GLY A 126 5.50 5.83 -5.58
CA GLY A 126 6.13 4.82 -6.43
C GLY A 126 5.24 3.59 -6.63
N HIS A 127 4.58 3.12 -5.57
CA HIS A 127 3.61 2.04 -5.66
C HIS A 127 2.42 2.40 -6.55
N ALA A 128 1.80 3.57 -6.34
CA ALA A 128 0.66 4.02 -7.12
C ALA A 128 1.01 4.17 -8.61
N ALA A 129 2.16 4.79 -8.92
CA ALA A 129 2.69 4.92 -10.27
C ALA A 129 2.95 3.55 -10.92
N PHE A 130 3.56 2.61 -10.17
CA PHE A 130 3.83 1.25 -10.63
C PHE A 130 2.53 0.52 -11.00
N ILE A 131 1.51 0.56 -10.15
CA ILE A 131 0.20 -0.06 -10.42
C ILE A 131 -0.47 0.60 -11.63
N ALA A 132 -0.45 1.93 -11.72
CA ALA A 132 -1.03 2.67 -12.84
C ALA A 132 -0.35 2.30 -14.17
N PHE A 133 0.98 2.18 -14.19
CA PHE A 133 1.73 1.77 -15.38
C PHE A 133 1.39 0.34 -15.81
N PHE A 134 1.44 -0.64 -14.90
CA PHE A 134 1.27 -2.06 -15.24
C PHE A 134 -0.18 -2.43 -15.59
N PHE A 135 -1.18 -1.78 -14.97
CA PHE A 135 -2.60 -2.10 -15.19
C PHE A 135 -3.34 -1.07 -16.04
N GLY A 136 -2.93 0.20 -16.03
CA GLY A 136 -3.51 1.29 -16.81
C GLY A 136 -2.85 1.53 -18.17
N GLY A 137 -1.56 1.21 -18.31
CA GLY A 137 -0.78 1.48 -19.53
C GLY A 137 -1.36 0.86 -20.81
N LYS A 138 -1.95 -0.34 -20.73
CA LYS A 138 -2.59 -0.99 -21.89
C LYS A 138 -3.80 -0.23 -22.41
N ARG A 139 -4.60 0.38 -21.53
CA ARG A 139 -5.78 1.18 -21.92
C ARG A 139 -5.36 2.52 -22.52
N LEU A 140 -4.30 3.13 -22.00
CA LEU A 140 -3.75 4.39 -22.52
C LEU A 140 -3.10 4.19 -23.90
N LEU A 141 -2.28 3.14 -24.05
CA LEU A 141 -1.67 2.76 -25.33
C LEU A 141 -2.72 2.40 -26.39
N ALA A 142 -3.79 1.69 -26.01
CA ALA A 142 -4.90 1.40 -26.91
C ALA A 142 -5.60 2.67 -27.39
N ARG A 143 -5.82 3.66 -26.51
CA ARG A 143 -6.43 4.96 -26.87
C ARG A 143 -5.52 5.78 -27.79
N LEU A 144 -4.22 5.79 -27.54
CA LEU A 144 -3.25 6.50 -28.38
C LEU A 144 -3.12 5.84 -29.76
N SER A 145 -3.09 4.51 -29.82
CA SER A 145 -3.05 3.75 -31.08
C SER A 145 -4.31 3.97 -31.93
N GLN A 146 -5.49 4.11 -31.32
CA GLN A 146 -6.73 4.40 -32.04
C GLN A 146 -6.80 5.84 -32.59
N ASN A 147 -6.09 6.78 -31.97
CA ASN A 147 -6.02 8.17 -32.43
C ASN A 147 -4.95 8.40 -33.52
N LEU A 148 -3.97 7.50 -33.64
CA LEU A 148 -2.86 7.61 -34.60
C LEU A 148 -3.10 6.84 -35.91
N LEU A 149 -4.04 5.90 -35.95
CA LEU A 149 -4.45 5.25 -37.20
C LEU A 149 -5.51 6.11 -37.89
N PRO A 150 -5.24 6.68 -39.08
CA PRO A 150 -6.27 7.37 -39.84
C PRO A 150 -7.41 6.38 -40.10
N LYS A 151 -8.64 6.77 -39.77
CA LYS A 151 -9.83 6.01 -40.19
C LYS A 151 -9.81 5.96 -41.71
N GLU A 152 -9.50 4.80 -42.29
CA GLU A 152 -9.77 4.58 -43.71
C GLU A 152 -11.26 4.83 -43.93
N LYS A 153 -11.55 5.85 -44.75
CA LYS A 153 -12.90 6.13 -45.21
C LYS A 153 -13.28 5.00 -46.17
N THR A 154 -13.98 4.00 -45.67
CA THR A 154 -14.69 3.05 -46.53
C THR A 154 -15.86 3.77 -47.17
N THR A 155 -15.66 4.23 -48.41
CA THR A 155 -16.71 4.59 -49.37
C THR A 155 -17.24 3.35 -50.07
#